data_AF-A0A3D4DNW2-F1
#
_entry.id   AF-A0A3D4DNW2-F1
#
_cell.length_a   1.000
_cell.length_b   1.000
_cell.length_c   1.000
_cell.angle_alpha   90.00
_cell.angle_beta   90.00
_cell.angle_gamma   90.00
#
_symmetry.space_group_name_H-M   'P 1'
#
loop_
_entity.id
_entity.type
_entity.pdbx_description
1 polymer ?
#
loop_
_entity_poly.entity_id
_entity_poly.type
_entity_poly.pdbx_seq_one_letter_code
_entity_poly.pdbx_strand_id
1 'polypeptide(L)' 'MGLDILTANDRLGEYPPSWYAATAMPLAPFPEAAGEISCDVAVIGGGYTGLSAALHLAQ' A
#
# COMPACT_ATOMS: atom_id res chain seq x y z
N MET A 1 4.97 -12.64 26.53
CA MET A 1 5.20 -11.49 25.62
C MET A 1 5.61 -12.10 24.29
N GLY A 2 4.76 -12.00 23.26
CA GLY A 2 4.96 -12.70 21.98
C GLY A 2 5.86 -11.92 21.03
N LEU A 3 6.61 -12.63 20.18
CA LEU A 3 7.42 -12.04 19.12
C LEU A 3 6.51 -11.40 18.06
N ASP A 4 6.69 -10.10 17.80
CA ASP A 4 6.01 -9.41 16.70
C ASP A 4 6.72 -9.72 15.37
N ILE A 5 6.23 -10.74 14.67
CA ILE A 5 6.79 -11.17 13.39
C ILE A 5 6.50 -10.20 12.24
N LEU A 6 5.62 -9.22 12.42
CA LEU A 6 5.26 -8.26 11.37
C LEU A 6 6.26 -7.11 11.29
N THR A 7 6.92 -6.77 12.40
CA THR A 7 7.85 -5.63 12.46
C THR A 7 9.24 -6.00 13.00
N ALA A 8 9.49 -7.27 13.34
CA ALA A 8 10.78 -7.71 13.90
C ALA A 8 12.01 -7.32 13.05
N ASN A 9 11.87 -7.26 11.72
CA ASN A 9 12.98 -6.98 10.81
C ASN A 9 12.90 -5.60 10.14
N ASP A 10 11.76 -4.90 10.26
CA ASP A 10 11.42 -3.74 9.42
C ASP A 10 10.73 -2.63 10.22
N ARG A 11 10.85 -1.38 9.77
CA ARG A 11 10.05 -0.28 10.30
C ARG A 11 8.73 -0.20 9.55
N LEU A 12 7.63 -0.03 10.29
CA LEU A 12 6.30 0.12 9.71
C LEU A 12 6.28 1.27 8.69
N GLY A 13 5.84 0.98 7.46
CA GLY A 13 5.75 1.97 6.38
C GLY A 13 7.06 2.26 5.64
N GLU A 14 8.16 1.59 5.99
CA GLU A 14 9.44 1.73 5.28
C GLU A 14 9.83 0.41 4.63
N TYR A 15 10.45 0.48 3.44
CA TYR A 15 11.07 -0.69 2.85
C TYR A 15 12.34 -1.06 3.64
N PRO A 16 12.67 -2.36 3.77
CA PRO A 16 13.96 -2.78 4.28
C PRO A 16 15.10 -2.16 3.47
N PRO A 17 16.27 -1.90 4.10
CA PRO A 17 17.46 -1.42 3.42
C PRO A 17 17.94 -2.48 2.41
N SER A 18 17.50 -2.34 1.17
CA SER A 18 17.68 -3.31 0.10
C SER A 18 18.08 -2.60 -1.19
N TRP A 19 18.70 -3.33 -2.12
CA TRP A 19 19.04 -2.79 -3.44
C TRP A 19 17.80 -2.26 -4.19
N TYR A 20 16.66 -2.92 -4.03
CA TYR A 20 15.39 -2.46 -4.59
C TYR A 20 14.98 -1.10 -4.03
N ALA A 21 14.96 -0.95 -2.71
CA ALA A 21 14.63 0.32 -2.06
C ALA A 21 15.61 1.46 -2.45
N ALA A 22 16.88 1.14 -2.70
CA ALA A 22 17.90 2.13 -3.05
C ALA A 22 17.86 2.60 -4.52
N THR A 23 17.29 1.79 -5.43
CA THR A 23 17.35 2.04 -6.88
C THR A 23 15.99 2.25 -7.54
N ALA A 24 14.92 1.80 -6.89
CA ALA A 24 13.57 2.10 -7.35
C ALA A 24 13.31 3.60 -7.31
N MET A 25 12.61 4.12 -8.32
CA MET A 25 12.09 5.48 -8.31
C MET A 25 10.67 5.43 -7.73
N PRO A 26 10.47 5.84 -6.46
CA PRO A 26 9.14 5.81 -5.86
C PRO A 26 8.23 6.82 -6.54
N LEU A 27 6.94 6.49 -6.60
CA LEU A 27 5.93 7.47 -6.96
C LEU A 27 5.85 8.53 -5.86
N ALA A 28 5.47 9.75 -6.24
CA ALA A 28 5.05 10.74 -5.27
C ALA A 28 3.84 10.19 -4.47
N PRO A 29 3.69 10.56 -3.19
CA PRO A 29 2.51 10.22 -2.42
C PRO A 29 1.23 10.64 -3.16
N PHE A 30 0.24 9.75 -3.19
CA PHE A 30 -1.08 10.07 -3.72
C PHE A 30 -1.83 10.96 -2.73
N PRO A 31 -2.71 11.85 -3.21
CA PRO A 31 -3.57 12.64 -2.33
C PRO A 31 -4.45 11.72 -1.47
N GLU A 32 -4.63 12.09 -0.21
CA GLU A 32 -5.53 11.38 0.68
C GLU A 32 -6.99 11.55 0.21
N ALA A 33 -7.77 10.48 0.36
CA ALA A 33 -9.21 10.53 0.15
C ALA A 33 -9.84 11.37 1.27
N ALA A 34 -10.44 12.51 0.93
CA ALA A 34 -10.99 13.46 1.89
C ALA A 34 -12.43 13.86 1.54
N GLY A 35 -13.21 14.18 2.58
CA GLY A 35 -14.61 14.58 2.44
C GLY A 35 -15.58 13.41 2.23
N GLU A 36 -16.79 13.73 1.78
CA GLU A 36 -17.80 12.72 1.45
C GLU A 36 -17.52 12.14 0.06
N ILE A 37 -17.34 10.82 -0.01
CA ILE A 37 -17.08 10.09 -1.25
C ILE A 37 -18.19 9.05 -1.43
N SER A 38 -18.87 9.10 -2.57
CA SER A 38 -19.84 8.09 -2.99
C SER A 38 -19.26 7.27 -4.14
N CYS A 39 -19.39 5.94 -4.06
CA CYS A 39 -18.94 5.00 -5.07
C CYS A 39 -19.79 3.73 -5.01
N ASP A 40 -19.86 2.98 -6.11
CA ASP A 40 -20.51 1.67 -6.13
C ASP A 40 -19.70 0.63 -5.34
N VAL A 41 -18.37 0.71 -5.44
CA VAL A 41 -17.43 -0.17 -4.75
C VAL A 41 -16.22 0.63 -4.24
N ALA A 42 -15.91 0.48 -2.95
CA ALA A 42 -14.70 1.00 -2.32
C ALA A 42 -13.68 -0.13 -2.09
N VAL A 43 -12.44 0.04 -2.58
CA VAL A 43 -11.35 -0.92 -2.35
C VAL A 43 -10.44 -0.41 -1.23
N ILE A 44 -10.38 -1.16 -0.13
CA ILE A 44 -9.55 -0.79 1.04
C ILE A 44 -8.23 -1.56 1.00
N GLY A 45 -7.13 -0.82 0.86
CA GLY A 45 -5.76 -1.35 0.82
C GLY A 45 -5.18 -1.42 -0.60
N GLY A 46 -4.08 -0.69 -0.83
CA GLY A 46 -3.39 -0.61 -2.13
C GLY A 46 -2.33 -1.68 -2.38
N GLY A 47 -2.47 -2.86 -1.78
CA GLY A 47 -1.58 -4.00 -2.06
C GLY A 47 -1.91 -4.67 -3.41
N TYR A 48 -1.15 -5.69 -3.81
CA TYR A 48 -1.35 -6.38 -5.11
C TYR A 48 -2.78 -6.85 -5.35
N THR A 49 -3.43 -7.44 -4.35
CA THR A 49 -4.82 -7.89 -4.45
C THR A 49 -5.79 -6.73 -4.63
N GLY A 50 -5.64 -5.65 -3.86
CA GLY A 50 -6.50 -4.48 -3.95
C GLY A 50 -6.35 -3.76 -5.30
N LEU A 51 -5.12 -3.55 -5.75
CA LEU A 51 -4.85 -2.96 -7.07
C LEU A 51 -5.38 -3.83 -8.21
N SER A 52 -5.21 -5.14 -8.13
CA SER A 52 -5.79 -6.07 -9.11
C SER A 52 -7.32 -5.98 -9.12
N ALA A 53 -7.97 -5.99 -7.95
CA ALA A 53 -9.41 -5.85 -7.86
C ALA A 53 -9.90 -4.53 -8.47
N ALA A 54 -9.26 -3.40 -8.15
CA ALA A 54 -9.59 -2.09 -8.72
C ALA A 54 -9.43 -2.07 -10.25
N LEU A 55 -8.35 -2.65 -10.78
CA LEU A 55 -8.13 -2.76 -12.22
C LEU A 55 -9.21 -3.58 -12.93
N HIS A 56 -9.65 -4.68 -12.33
CA HIS A 56 -10.70 -5.51 -12.94
C HIS A 56 -12.09 -4.87 -12.83
N LEU A 57 -12.36 -4.11 -11.75
CA LEU A 57 -13.61 -3.32 -11.61
C LEU A 57 -13.68 -2.14 -12.60
N ALA A 58 -12.55 -1.67 -13.10
CA ALA A 58 -12.47 -0.55 -14.03
C ALA A 58 -12.59 -0.95 -15.52
N GLN A 59 -12.66 -2.25 -15.83
CA GLN A 59 -12.86 -2.80 -17.18
C GLN A 59 -14.33 -3.02 -17.47
#